data_AF-A0A936WCQ2-F1
#
_entry.id   AF-A0A936WCQ2-F1
#
_cell.length_a   1.000
_cell.length_b   1.000
_cell.length_c   1.000
_cell.angle_alpha   90.00
_cell.angle_beta   90.00
_cell.angle_gamma   90.00
#
_symmetry.space_group_name_H-M   'P 1'
#
loop_
_entity.id
_entity.type
_entity.pdbx_description
1 polymer ?
#
loop_
_entity_poly.entity_id
_entity_poly.type
_entity_poly.pdbx_seq_one_letter_code
_entity_poly.pdbx_strand_id
1 'polypeptide(L)'
;MIAHLAAGGEMFDGGVDIQADPFGYVVLSGYTYSNDLDFGSITLSNPNYVRNTFVVKFPPGVIGVPELATTSPLGLWPNPTQDELTVDGAPGDLITVRDINGRVLQTTTGTRVNVALLAAGVYLVEKRGANSFQVARFQKQ
;
A
#
# COMPACT_ATOMS: atom_id res chain seq x y z
N MET A 1 7.33 -12.81 21.36
CA MET A 1 8.78 -12.93 21.17
C MET A 1 8.99 -13.43 19.75
N ILE A 2 9.22 -12.52 18.80
CA ILE A 2 9.40 -12.89 17.39
C ILE A 2 10.89 -13.20 17.24
N ALA A 3 11.21 -14.49 17.07
CA ALA A 3 12.55 -14.93 16.71
C ALA A 3 12.83 -14.48 15.26
N HIS A 4 13.74 -13.54 15.08
CA HIS A 4 14.47 -13.47 13.82
C HIS A 4 15.38 -14.70 13.79
N LEU A 5 15.11 -15.62 12.86
CA LEU A 5 16.04 -16.70 12.51
C LEU A 5 17.43 -16.07 12.32
N ALA A 6 18.43 -16.73 12.88
CA ALA A 6 19.83 -16.39 12.73
C ALA A 6 20.10 -15.97 11.28
N ALA A 7 20.69 -14.79 11.10
CA ALA A 7 21.32 -14.44 9.83
C ALA A 7 22.26 -15.60 9.48
N GLY A 8 22.13 -16.18 8.28
CA GLY A 8 22.59 -17.52 7.92
C GLY A 8 24.05 -17.88 8.26
N GLY A 9 24.41 -19.14 7.99
CA GLY A 9 25.77 -19.66 8.16
C GLY A 9 25.95 -20.70 9.27
N GLU A 10 27.16 -21.28 9.34
CA GLU A 10 27.50 -22.41 10.23
C GLU A 10 28.29 -22.01 11.49
N MET A 11 28.67 -20.73 11.63
CA MET A 11 29.60 -20.28 12.67
C MET A 11 29.05 -19.13 13.53
N PHE A 12 29.92 -18.58 14.39
CA PHE A 12 29.54 -17.53 15.32
C PHE A 12 29.37 -16.18 14.62
N ASP A 13 28.21 -15.56 14.79
CA ASP A 13 27.92 -14.23 14.29
C ASP A 13 27.37 -13.35 15.43
N GLY A 14 27.70 -12.06 15.41
CA GLY A 14 27.36 -11.17 16.53
C GLY A 14 27.06 -9.75 16.09
N GLY A 15 25.97 -9.19 16.61
CA GLY A 15 25.70 -7.76 16.57
C GLY A 15 26.53 -7.01 17.60
N VAL A 16 26.99 -5.81 17.24
CA VAL A 16 27.79 -4.92 18.10
C VAL A 16 26.96 -3.72 18.57
N ASP A 17 26.27 -3.04 17.66
CA ASP A 17 25.41 -1.89 17.98
C ASP A 17 24.24 -1.79 17.00
N ILE A 18 23.15 -1.16 17.46
CA ILE A 18 21.96 -0.88 16.69
C ILE A 18 21.47 0.54 16.98
N GLN A 19 21.29 1.34 15.92
CA GLN A 19 20.78 2.71 16.04
C GLN A 19 19.66 2.95 15.03
N ALA A 20 18.67 3.76 15.41
CA ALA A 20 17.60 4.19 14.53
C ALA A 20 17.69 5.70 14.29
N ASP A 21 17.46 6.14 13.06
CA ASP A 21 17.32 7.57 12.74
C ASP A 21 15.87 8.05 12.97
N PRO A 22 15.63 9.38 13.06
CA PRO A 22 14.27 9.93 13.20
C PRO A 22 13.32 9.60 12.05
N PHE A 23 13.83 9.14 10.90
CA PHE A 23 13.04 8.72 9.75
C PHE A 23 12.69 7.23 9.80
N GLY A 24 13.13 6.51 10.83
CA GLY A 24 12.84 5.10 11.08
C GLY A 24 13.81 4.12 10.40
N TYR A 25 14.88 4.58 9.75
CA TYR A 25 15.91 3.67 9.26
C TYR A 25 16.71 3.12 10.44
N VAL A 26 17.06 1.85 10.37
CA VAL A 26 17.84 1.17 11.41
C VAL A 26 19.19 0.78 10.85
N VAL A 27 20.27 1.18 11.52
CA VAL A 27 21.64 0.76 11.21
C VAL A 27 22.06 -0.26 12.25
N LEU A 28 22.46 -1.44 11.79
CA LEU A 28 23.04 -2.53 12.59
C LEU A 28 24.51 -2.68 12.20
N SER A 29 25.40 -2.75 13.20
CA SER A 29 26.80 -3.14 12.99
C SER A 29 27.09 -4.45 13.69
N GLY A 30 28.04 -5.22 13.16
CA GLY A 30 28.39 -6.52 13.73
C GLY A 30 29.60 -7.15 13.08
N TYR A 31 29.82 -8.41 13.42
CA TYR A 31 30.81 -9.26 12.80
C TYR A 31 30.26 -10.66 12.50
N THR A 32 30.89 -11.31 11.53
CA THR A 32 30.57 -12.68 11.12
C THR A 32 31.84 -13.52 11.01
N TYR A 33 31.74 -14.77 11.46
CA TYR A 33 32.69 -15.84 11.13
C TYR A 33 32.12 -16.80 10.08
N SER A 34 30.80 -16.84 9.93
CA SER A 34 30.09 -17.62 8.92
C SER A 34 30.54 -17.31 7.49
N ASN A 35 30.38 -18.26 6.57
CA ASN A 35 30.68 -18.11 5.15
C ASN A 35 29.71 -17.20 4.40
N ASP A 36 28.55 -16.98 4.98
CA ASP A 36 27.51 -16.10 4.49
C ASP A 36 26.74 -15.48 5.65
N LEU A 37 26.05 -14.38 5.35
CA LEU A 37 25.18 -13.69 6.30
C LEU A 37 23.99 -13.10 5.54
N ASP A 38 22.78 -13.49 5.94
CA ASP A 38 21.56 -13.12 5.24
C ASP A 38 20.82 -11.95 5.90
N PHE A 39 20.46 -10.96 5.08
CA PHE A 39 19.65 -9.80 5.42
C PHE A 39 18.48 -9.65 4.45
N GLY A 40 17.42 -10.41 4.69
CA GLY A 40 16.27 -10.47 3.78
C GLY A 40 16.66 -11.10 2.45
N SER A 41 16.68 -10.33 1.37
CA SER A 41 17.07 -10.81 0.02
C SER A 41 18.55 -10.57 -0.31
N ILE A 42 19.32 -9.97 0.60
CA ILE A 42 20.74 -9.68 0.40
C ILE A 42 21.55 -10.68 1.22
N THR A 43 22.44 -11.41 0.55
CA THR A 43 23.41 -12.31 1.19
C THR A 43 24.80 -11.69 1.08
N LEU A 44 25.49 -11.57 2.21
CA LEU A 44 26.86 -11.08 2.29
C LEU A 44 27.81 -12.29 2.36
N SER A 45 28.71 -12.44 1.39
CA SER A 45 29.62 -13.59 1.32
C SER A 45 30.92 -13.34 2.10
N ASN A 46 31.35 -14.35 2.85
CA ASN A 46 32.61 -14.41 3.60
C ASN A 46 33.33 -15.75 3.36
N PRO A 47 33.80 -16.03 2.14
CA PRO A 47 34.24 -17.37 1.71
C PRO A 47 35.47 -17.92 2.46
N ASN A 48 36.17 -17.06 3.21
CA ASN A 48 37.42 -17.41 3.89
C ASN A 48 37.23 -17.75 5.38
N TYR A 49 36.00 -17.73 5.90
CA TYR A 49 35.70 -18.07 7.31
C TYR A 49 36.51 -17.26 8.34
N VAL A 50 36.90 -16.04 7.99
CA VAL A 50 37.60 -15.11 8.89
C VAL A 50 36.61 -14.11 9.47
N ARG A 51 36.97 -13.50 10.60
CA ARG A 51 36.18 -12.45 11.21
C ARG A 51 36.10 -11.23 10.30
N ASN A 52 34.93 -10.98 9.74
CA ASN A 52 34.64 -9.78 8.95
C ASN A 52 33.60 -8.91 9.64
N THR A 53 33.76 -7.60 9.53
CA THR A 53 32.79 -6.62 10.06
C THR A 53 31.78 -6.24 8.99
N PHE A 54 30.53 -6.05 9.38
CA PHE A 54 29.48 -5.56 8.50
C PHE A 54 28.75 -4.37 9.11
N VAL A 55 28.16 -3.56 8.24
CA VAL A 55 27.17 -2.53 8.58
C VAL A 55 26.01 -2.68 7.62
N VAL A 56 24.81 -2.82 8.16
CA VAL A 56 23.57 -2.94 7.38
C VAL A 56 22.63 -1.81 7.75
N LYS A 57 21.99 -1.23 6.74
CA LYS A 57 20.93 -0.24 6.90
C LYS A 57 19.60 -0.84 6.46
N PHE A 58 18.69 -1.04 7.40
CA PHE A 58 17.32 -1.44 7.15
C PHE A 58 16.44 -0.21 6.89
N PRO A 59 15.51 -0.28 5.92
CA PRO A 59 14.47 0.72 5.77
C PRO A 59 13.50 0.67 6.97
N PRO A 60 12.71 1.74 7.17
CA PRO A 60 11.65 1.73 8.17
C PRO A 60 10.73 0.51 7.97
N GLY A 61 10.55 -0.26 9.04
CA GLY A 61 9.61 -1.38 9.05
C GLY A 61 8.19 -0.84 8.94
N VAL A 62 7.54 -1.06 7.80
CA VAL A 62 6.10 -0.78 7.66
C VAL A 62 5.35 -1.90 8.36
N ILE A 63 5.05 -1.72 9.65
CA ILE A 63 4.19 -2.63 10.44
C ILE A 63 2.68 -2.40 10.21
N GLY A 64 2.34 -1.55 9.23
CA GLY A 64 0.97 -1.35 8.76
C GLY A 64 0.72 -2.10 7.45
N VAL A 65 -0.57 -2.27 7.12
CA VAL A 65 -0.95 -2.56 5.73
C VAL A 65 -0.39 -1.43 4.87
N PRO A 66 0.38 -1.69 3.80
CA PRO A 66 0.74 -0.65 2.86
C PRO A 66 -0.56 -0.06 2.30
N GLU A 67 -0.97 1.11 2.78
CA GLU A 67 -1.82 1.98 1.99
C GLU A 67 -0.93 2.42 0.83
N LEU A 68 -1.01 1.70 -0.29
CA LEU A 68 -0.55 2.19 -1.57
C LEU A 68 -1.27 3.53 -1.81
N ALA A 69 -0.62 4.63 -1.45
CA ALA A 69 -1.07 5.99 -1.66
C ALA A 69 -1.01 6.37 -3.15
N THR A 70 -1.51 5.51 -4.03
CA THR A 70 -1.53 5.67 -5.49
C THR A 70 -2.90 5.38 -6.10
N THR A 71 -3.97 5.46 -5.32
CA THR A 71 -5.25 5.83 -5.93
C THR A 71 -5.48 7.30 -5.64
N SER A 72 -5.14 8.16 -6.62
CA SER A 72 -5.70 9.51 -6.68
C SER A 72 -7.20 9.39 -6.36
N PRO A 73 -7.74 10.16 -5.41
CA PRO A 73 -9.15 10.04 -5.06
C PRO A 73 -9.99 10.23 -6.32
N LEU A 74 -11.01 9.40 -6.48
CA LEU A 74 -11.91 9.49 -7.63
C LEU A 74 -12.58 10.87 -7.64
N GLY A 75 -12.29 11.69 -8.64
CA GLY A 75 -12.88 13.01 -8.79
C GLY A 75 -14.37 12.90 -9.09
N LEU A 76 -15.21 13.56 -8.30
CA LEU A 76 -16.67 13.57 -8.45
C LEU A 76 -17.18 15.01 -8.43
N TRP A 77 -17.92 15.44 -9.47
CA TRP A 77 -18.49 16.79 -9.53
C TRP A 77 -19.82 16.85 -10.30
N PRO A 78 -20.75 17.75 -9.94
CA PRO A 78 -20.77 18.49 -8.68
C PRO A 78 -21.04 17.53 -7.51
N ASN A 79 -20.55 17.88 -6.31
CA ASN A 79 -20.89 17.19 -5.08
C ASN A 79 -21.08 18.24 -3.97
N PRO A 80 -22.32 18.51 -3.50
CA PRO A 80 -23.56 17.77 -3.75
C PRO A 80 -24.09 17.85 -5.19
N THR A 81 -24.93 16.89 -5.60
CA THR A 81 -25.60 16.84 -6.92
C THR A 81 -27.11 16.62 -6.79
N GLN A 82 -27.87 17.03 -7.81
CA GLN A 82 -29.30 16.80 -7.94
C GLN A 82 -29.60 15.77 -9.05
N ASP A 83 -29.20 16.04 -10.30
CA ASP A 83 -29.64 15.21 -11.43
C ASP A 83 -28.50 14.39 -12.06
N GLU A 84 -27.32 14.98 -12.19
CA GLU A 84 -26.19 14.39 -12.90
C GLU A 84 -24.91 14.52 -12.07
N LEU A 85 -24.21 13.39 -11.91
CA LEU A 85 -22.88 13.32 -11.32
C LEU A 85 -21.87 13.01 -12.41
N THR A 86 -20.83 13.82 -12.50
CA THR A 86 -19.66 13.54 -13.33
C THR A 86 -18.58 12.86 -12.49
N VAL A 87 -18.01 11.81 -13.06
CA VAL A 87 -17.00 10.94 -12.46
C VAL A 87 -15.74 11.00 -13.31
N ASP A 88 -14.59 11.25 -12.69
CA ASP A 88 -13.29 11.22 -13.36
C ASP A 88 -12.97 9.80 -13.86
N GLY A 89 -12.84 9.61 -15.16
CA GLY A 89 -12.65 8.29 -15.77
C GLY A 89 -12.32 8.35 -17.26
N ALA A 90 -11.73 7.26 -17.75
CA ALA A 90 -11.44 7.06 -19.17
C ALA A 90 -12.58 6.28 -19.87
N PRO A 91 -12.69 6.35 -21.20
CA PRO A 91 -13.63 5.52 -21.95
C PRO A 91 -13.41 4.03 -21.65
N GLY A 92 -14.47 3.34 -21.21
CA GLY A 92 -14.42 1.91 -20.85
C GLY A 92 -14.28 1.62 -19.36
N ASP A 93 -14.09 2.63 -18.51
CA ASP A 93 -14.17 2.46 -17.05
C ASP A 93 -15.60 2.12 -16.63
N LEU A 94 -15.75 1.11 -15.78
CA LEU A 94 -17.04 0.72 -15.20
C LEU A 94 -17.30 1.53 -13.94
N ILE A 95 -18.36 2.34 -13.96
CA ILE A 95 -18.80 3.15 -12.83
C ILE A 95 -20.04 2.52 -12.23
N THR A 96 -20.00 2.21 -10.93
CA THR A 96 -21.08 1.58 -10.18
C THR A 96 -21.51 2.46 -9.02
N VAL A 97 -22.80 2.78 -8.94
CA VAL A 97 -23.40 3.52 -7.82
C VAL A 97 -24.01 2.54 -6.83
N ARG A 98 -23.71 2.72 -5.55
CA ARG A 98 -24.25 1.92 -4.44
C ARG A 98 -24.86 2.78 -3.36
N ASP A 99 -25.85 2.24 -2.65
CA ASP A 99 -26.29 2.80 -1.38
C ASP A 99 -25.31 2.49 -0.24
N ILE A 100 -25.55 3.08 0.94
CA ILE A 100 -24.74 2.87 2.14
C ILE A 100 -24.73 1.40 2.64
N ASN A 101 -25.69 0.58 2.19
CA ASN A 101 -25.76 -0.83 2.54
C ASN A 101 -25.04 -1.71 1.50
N GLY A 102 -24.39 -1.09 0.49
CA GLY A 102 -23.63 -1.78 -0.55
C GLY A 102 -24.46 -2.31 -1.72
N ARG A 103 -25.78 -2.04 -1.75
CA ARG A 103 -26.65 -2.48 -2.85
C ARG A 103 -26.34 -1.68 -4.11
N VAL A 104 -26.11 -2.37 -5.23
CA VAL A 104 -25.91 -1.75 -6.53
C VAL A 104 -27.23 -1.14 -7.01
N LEU A 105 -27.21 0.16 -7.26
CA LEU A 105 -28.34 0.91 -7.80
C LEU A 105 -28.22 1.06 -9.32
N GLN A 106 -27.00 1.26 -9.80
CA GLN A 106 -26.74 1.50 -11.22
C GLN A 106 -25.29 1.15 -11.58
N THR A 107 -25.08 0.68 -12.80
CA THR A 107 -23.75 0.52 -13.41
C THR A 107 -23.76 1.15 -14.80
N THR A 108 -22.73 1.93 -15.13
CA THR A 108 -22.55 2.60 -16.43
C THR A 108 -21.07 2.56 -16.86
N THR A 109 -20.81 2.73 -18.14
CA THR A 109 -19.46 2.74 -18.73
C THR A 109 -19.00 4.15 -19.15
N GLY A 110 -19.77 5.19 -18.78
CA GLY A 110 -19.51 6.60 -19.11
C GLY A 110 -19.31 7.47 -17.87
N THR A 111 -18.61 8.59 -18.04
CA THR A 111 -18.24 9.53 -16.96
C THR A 111 -19.40 10.36 -16.42
N ARG A 112 -20.57 10.34 -17.07
CA ARG A 112 -21.79 11.00 -16.60
C ARG A 112 -22.77 9.98 -16.08
N VAL A 113 -23.22 10.17 -14.85
CA VAL A 113 -24.13 9.28 -14.15
C VAL A 113 -25.40 10.06 -13.81
N ASN A 114 -26.53 9.62 -14.37
CA ASN A 114 -27.83 10.16 -13.98
C ASN A 114 -28.21 9.62 -12.60
N VAL A 115 -28.45 10.52 -11.64
CA VAL A 115 -28.83 10.23 -10.26
C VAL A 115 -30.17 10.86 -9.88
N ALA A 116 -30.91 11.43 -10.84
CA ALA A 116 -32.16 12.15 -10.61
C ALA A 116 -33.25 11.29 -9.95
N LEU A 117 -33.25 9.98 -10.23
CA LEU A 117 -34.21 9.01 -9.68
C LEU A 117 -33.84 8.51 -8.27
N LEU A 118 -32.67 8.91 -7.74
CA LEU A 118 -32.24 8.53 -6.39
C LEU A 118 -32.83 9.48 -5.34
N ALA A 119 -33.19 8.94 -4.18
CA ALA A 119 -33.61 9.74 -3.04
C ALA A 119 -32.44 10.62 -2.54
N ALA A 120 -32.76 11.72 -1.86
CA ALA A 120 -31.73 12.51 -1.18
C ALA A 120 -30.99 11.67 -0.13
N GLY A 121 -29.66 11.71 -0.13
CA GLY A 121 -28.86 10.84 0.73
C GLY A 121 -27.38 10.74 0.33
N VAL A 122 -26.64 9.90 1.04
CA VAL A 122 -25.24 9.61 0.76
C VAL A 122 -25.12 8.32 -0.03
N TYR A 123 -24.30 8.34 -1.07
CA TYR A 123 -24.07 7.20 -1.96
C TYR A 123 -22.58 7.00 -2.21
N LEU A 124 -22.23 5.77 -2.58
CA LEU A 124 -20.89 5.39 -2.99
C LEU A 124 -20.82 5.21 -4.51
N VAL A 125 -19.72 5.63 -5.10
CA VAL A 125 -19.38 5.44 -6.50
C VAL A 125 -18.09 4.67 -6.57
N GLU A 126 -18.13 3.53 -7.24
CA GLU A 126 -16.97 2.70 -7.52
C GLU A 126 -16.61 2.85 -9.00
N LYS A 127 -15.36 3.14 -9.29
CA LYS A 127 -14.80 3.09 -10.64
C LYS A 127 -13.86 1.91 -10.75
N ARG A 128 -14.09 1.07 -11.76
CA ARG A 128 -13.23 -0.07 -12.10
C ARG A 128 -12.68 0.10 -13.51
N GLY A 129 -11.40 0.42 -13.59
CA GLY A 129 -10.63 0.39 -14.83
C GLY A 129 -9.89 -0.95 -15.00
N ALA A 130 -9.08 -1.08 -16.04
CA ALA A 130 -8.37 -2.32 -16.37
C ALA A 130 -7.48 -2.84 -15.22
N ASN A 131 -6.81 -1.93 -14.51
CA ASN A 131 -5.92 -2.24 -13.37
C ASN A 131 -6.17 -1.33 -12.16
N SER A 132 -7.26 -0.55 -12.16
CA SER A 132 -7.55 0.43 -11.11
C SER A 132 -8.93 0.20 -10.52
N PHE A 133 -9.02 0.29 -9.19
CA PHE A 133 -10.27 0.31 -8.46
C PHE A 133 -10.25 1.52 -7.52
N GLN A 134 -11.23 2.40 -7.67
CA GLN A 134 -11.33 3.61 -6.88
C GLN A 134 -12.75 3.76 -6.35
N VAL A 135 -12.89 4.26 -5.14
CA VAL A 135 -14.19 4.49 -4.51
C VAL A 135 -14.24 5.92 -4.00
N ALA A 136 -15.36 6.60 -4.21
CA ALA A 136 -15.65 7.89 -3.61
C ALA A 136 -17.12 7.98 -3.19
N ARG A 137 -17.41 8.90 -2.27
CA ARG A 137 -18.77 9.18 -1.81
C ARG A 137 -19.29 10.48 -2.40
N PHE A 138 -20.59 10.57 -2.65
CA PHE A 138 -21.25 11.82 -3.00
C PHE A 138 -22.56 12.01 -2.22
N GLN A 139 -23.02 13.26 -2.17
CA GLN A 139 -24.28 13.67 -1.55
C GLN A 139 -25.30 14.00 -2.65
N LYS A 140 -26.46 13.34 -2.60
CA LYS A 140 -27.63 13.64 -3.42
C LYS A 140 -28.59 14.53 -2.62
N GLN A 141 -29.05 15.62 -3.23
CA GLN A 141 -30.05 16.53 -2.69
C GLN A 141 -31.37 16.44 -3.46
#